data_AF-A0A1Y1UF59-F1
#
_entry.id   AF-A0A1Y1UF59-F1
#
_cell.length_a   1.000
_cell.length_b   1.000
_cell.length_c   1.000
_cell.angle_alpha   90.00
_cell.angle_beta   90.00
_cell.angle_gamma   90.00
#
_symmetry.space_group_name_H-M   'P 1'
#
loop_
_entity.id
_entity.type
_entity.pdbx_description
1 polymer ?
#
loop_
_entity_poly.entity_id
_entity_poly.type
_entity_poly.pdbx_seq_one_letter_code
_entity_poly.pdbx_strand_id
1 'polypeptide(L)'
;MRCPGKRRNASSNHVHELTAPCSSCTSELALLALTGPISECLQLTSLLPVISGSGSVIPSLNSYLSSICSSSTPRCSSSALQYANGNLTNSCSSDLSGGGNDATEIEALQQLLMHYDNVYDAGCAKNSTENQYCLTSTLYQVQNSTGQQITTSFLTSLLAGSGDGLSQIEQTFSSGRLCTGCVKTIYEQAVDANSSIANSAIAKDLSNTCGSSFIDCMFSIHPARCGSG
;
A
#
# COMPACT_ATOMS: atom_id res chain seq x y z
N MET A 1 -9.43 -20.71 -16.53
CA MET A 1 -8.64 -21.91 -16.91
C MET A 1 -7.77 -22.28 -15.72
N ARG A 2 -7.67 -23.56 -15.35
CA ARG A 2 -6.85 -24.00 -14.19
C ARG A 2 -5.38 -24.05 -14.58
N CYS A 3 -4.51 -23.51 -13.72
CA CYS A 3 -3.07 -23.60 -13.95
C CYS A 3 -2.61 -25.05 -14.00
N PRO A 4 -1.89 -25.47 -15.06
CA PRO A 4 -1.32 -26.81 -15.13
C PRO A 4 -0.25 -26.94 -14.03
N GLY A 5 -0.61 -27.59 -12.91
CA GLY A 5 0.30 -27.84 -11.78
C GLY A 5 -0.30 -27.69 -10.37
N LYS A 6 -1.44 -26.99 -10.20
CA LYS A 6 -2.08 -26.80 -8.87
C LYS A 6 -2.79 -28.10 -8.43
N ARG A 7 -2.05 -29.10 -7.94
CA ARG A 7 -2.63 -30.27 -7.24
C ARG A 7 -3.11 -29.81 -5.86
N ARG A 8 -4.43 -29.87 -5.63
CA ARG A 8 -5.02 -29.67 -4.30
C ARG A 8 -4.55 -30.79 -3.37
N ASN A 9 -3.59 -30.53 -2.49
CA ASN A 9 -3.35 -31.39 -1.34
C ASN A 9 -4.18 -30.86 -0.17
N ALA A 10 -5.29 -31.53 0.10
CA ALA A 10 -6.09 -31.30 1.29
C ALA A 10 -5.48 -32.12 2.44
N SER A 11 -4.65 -31.49 3.29
CA SER A 11 -4.39 -31.96 4.66
C SER A 11 -3.59 -30.94 5.50
N SER A 12 -4.32 -30.11 6.26
CA SER A 12 -4.05 -29.64 7.63
C SER A 12 -2.60 -29.50 8.13
N ASN A 13 -2.10 -28.26 8.27
CA ASN A 13 -1.91 -27.53 9.55
C ASN A 13 -0.87 -26.40 9.44
N HIS A 14 -1.31 -25.18 9.77
CA HIS A 14 -0.55 -24.08 10.37
C HIS A 14 0.82 -23.68 9.75
N VAL A 15 0.74 -22.95 8.64
CA VAL A 15 1.46 -21.70 8.36
C VAL A 15 0.59 -20.94 7.34
N HIS A 16 0.62 -19.61 7.31
CA HIS A 16 0.04 -18.84 6.20
C HIS A 16 0.79 -19.22 4.91
N GLU A 17 0.38 -20.32 4.29
CA GLU A 17 0.79 -20.71 2.97
C GLU A 17 0.03 -19.76 2.04
N LEU A 18 0.68 -18.70 1.56
CA LEU A 18 0.24 -18.04 0.34
C LEU A 18 0.00 -19.17 -0.66
N THR A 19 -1.24 -19.34 -1.15
CA THR A 19 -1.47 -20.24 -2.27
C THR A 19 -0.51 -19.81 -3.35
N ALA A 20 0.48 -20.65 -3.68
CA ALA A 20 1.51 -20.25 -4.62
C ALA A 20 0.84 -19.77 -5.92
N PRO A 21 1.10 -18.51 -6.36
CA PRO A 21 0.60 -18.02 -7.63
C PRO A 21 1.08 -18.96 -8.74
N CYS A 22 0.39 -18.97 -9.88
CA CYS A 22 0.82 -19.80 -10.99
C CYS A 22 2.28 -19.50 -11.35
N SER A 23 3.04 -20.53 -11.72
CA SER A 23 4.49 -20.44 -11.87
C SER A 23 4.94 -19.37 -12.87
N SER A 24 4.10 -19.03 -13.84
CA SER A 24 4.30 -17.90 -14.76
C SER A 24 4.18 -16.54 -14.07
N CYS A 25 3.21 -16.37 -13.18
CA CYS A 25 3.01 -15.14 -12.43
C CYS A 25 4.15 -14.90 -11.43
N THR A 26 4.55 -15.93 -10.68
CA THR A 26 5.69 -15.82 -9.74
C THR A 26 7.01 -15.53 -10.46
N SER A 27 7.23 -16.13 -11.63
CA SER A 27 8.42 -15.85 -12.44
C SER A 27 8.44 -14.43 -12.97
N GLU A 28 7.30 -13.91 -13.44
CA GLU A 28 7.21 -12.52 -13.91
C GLU A 28 7.39 -11.52 -12.76
N LEU A 29 6.78 -11.76 -11.60
CA LEU A 29 6.99 -10.93 -10.40
C LEU A 29 8.47 -10.88 -10.01
N ALA A 30 9.17 -12.01 -10.08
CA ALA A 30 10.61 -12.07 -9.82
C ALA A 30 11.43 -11.32 -10.89
N LEU A 31 11.06 -11.44 -12.18
CA LEU A 31 11.73 -10.72 -13.28
C LEU A 31 11.54 -9.20 -13.18
N LEU A 32 10.32 -8.75 -12.89
CA LEU A 32 10.02 -7.35 -12.61
C LEU A 32 10.83 -6.84 -11.41
N ALA A 33 10.97 -7.68 -10.38
CA ALA A 33 11.73 -7.36 -9.17
C ALA A 33 13.24 -7.20 -9.42
N LEU A 34 13.83 -8.04 -10.26
CA LEU A 34 15.28 -8.16 -10.41
C LEU A 34 15.84 -7.44 -11.63
N THR A 35 15.06 -7.36 -12.71
CA THR A 35 15.56 -6.97 -14.04
C THR A 35 14.62 -6.09 -14.84
N GLY A 36 13.42 -5.81 -14.31
CA GLY A 36 12.42 -5.00 -14.98
C GLY A 36 12.81 -3.51 -15.03
N PRO A 37 12.23 -2.75 -15.96
CA PRO A 37 12.46 -1.30 -16.07
C PRO A 37 11.99 -0.51 -14.84
N ILE A 38 11.26 -1.16 -13.93
CA ILE A 38 10.77 -0.59 -12.68
C ILE A 38 11.69 -0.86 -11.47
N SER A 39 12.69 -1.74 -11.59
CA SER A 39 13.48 -2.19 -10.42
C SER A 39 14.26 -1.04 -9.76
N GLU A 40 14.84 -0.17 -10.57
CA GLU A 40 15.64 0.97 -10.13
C GLU A 40 14.77 2.09 -9.54
N CYS A 41 13.65 2.43 -10.20
CA CYS A 41 12.79 3.53 -9.74
C CYS A 41 11.90 3.13 -8.56
N LEU A 42 11.56 1.85 -8.41
CA LEU A 42 10.88 1.33 -7.22
C LEU A 42 11.85 0.89 -6.13
N GLN A 43 13.17 0.95 -6.35
CA GLN A 43 14.18 0.57 -5.36
C GLN A 43 13.90 -0.82 -4.73
N LEU A 44 13.57 -1.82 -5.55
CA LEU A 44 13.03 -3.11 -5.09
C LEU A 44 14.00 -3.89 -4.19
N THR A 45 15.31 -3.70 -4.36
CA THR A 45 16.32 -4.25 -3.44
C THR A 45 16.14 -3.74 -2.01
N SER A 46 15.77 -2.46 -1.83
CA SER A 46 15.48 -1.88 -0.52
C SER A 46 14.08 -2.21 0.00
N LEU A 47 13.19 -2.70 -0.86
CA LEU A 47 11.87 -3.21 -0.49
C LEU A 47 11.94 -4.63 0.11
N LEU A 48 12.91 -5.45 -0.30
CA LEU A 48 13.04 -6.84 0.16
C LEU A 48 12.92 -7.01 1.69
N PRO A 49 13.63 -6.22 2.53
CA PRO A 49 13.52 -6.35 3.98
C PRO A 49 12.15 -5.97 4.55
N VAL A 50 11.33 -5.21 3.81
CA VAL A 50 9.94 -4.90 4.18
C VAL A 50 9.09 -6.15 4.08
N ILE A 51 9.25 -6.92 3.01
CA ILE A 51 8.41 -8.10 2.71
C ILE A 51 8.94 -9.41 3.30
N SER A 52 10.24 -9.49 3.60
CA SER A 52 10.88 -10.70 4.14
C SER A 52 11.21 -10.62 5.64
N GLY A 53 10.98 -9.47 6.27
CA GLY A 53 11.30 -9.25 7.68
C GLY A 53 10.36 -10.01 8.63
N SER A 54 10.86 -10.32 9.83
CA SER A 54 10.05 -10.80 10.95
C SER A 54 9.87 -9.70 12.00
N GLY A 55 8.65 -9.56 12.53
CA GLY A 55 8.29 -8.50 13.48
C GLY A 55 7.83 -7.21 12.82
N SER A 56 8.07 -6.07 13.48
CA SER A 56 7.65 -4.76 12.98
C SER A 56 8.36 -4.41 11.67
N VAL A 57 7.58 -4.14 10.62
CA VAL A 57 8.09 -3.74 9.30
C VAL A 57 8.42 -2.25 9.21
N ILE A 58 8.03 -1.45 10.21
CA ILE A 58 8.14 0.01 10.17
C ILE A 58 9.59 0.49 9.93
N PRO A 59 10.64 -0.07 10.59
CA PRO A 59 12.03 0.33 10.33
C PRO A 59 12.49 0.03 8.90
N SER A 60 12.16 -1.17 8.39
CA SER A 60 12.46 -1.56 7.01
C SER A 60 11.72 -0.66 6.01
N LEU A 61 10.45 -0.36 6.29
CA LEU A 61 9.63 0.52 5.47
C LEU A 61 10.19 1.94 5.46
N ASN A 62 10.65 2.46 6.60
CA ASN A 62 11.28 3.77 6.68
C ASN A 62 12.57 3.84 5.87
N SER A 63 13.36 2.76 5.87
CA SER A 63 14.57 2.64 5.05
C SER A 63 14.24 2.58 3.57
N TYR A 64 13.20 1.83 3.19
CA TYR A 64 12.67 1.79 1.82
C TYR A 64 12.21 3.17 1.35
N LEU A 65 11.39 3.88 2.14
CA LEU A 65 10.93 5.24 1.84
C LEU A 65 12.11 6.21 1.70
N SER A 66 13.14 6.07 2.54
CA SER A 66 14.36 6.89 2.42
C SER A 66 15.08 6.68 1.08
N SER A 67 15.10 5.45 0.58
CA SER A 67 15.72 5.12 -0.71
C SER A 67 14.86 5.60 -1.89
N ILE A 68 13.57 5.25 -1.91
CA ILE A 68 12.69 5.56 -3.05
C ILE A 68 12.39 7.06 -3.18
N CYS A 69 12.31 7.78 -2.05
CA CYS A 69 12.06 9.22 -2.02
C CYS A 69 13.33 10.07 -2.08
N SER A 70 14.51 9.46 -2.24
CA SER A 70 15.76 10.18 -2.40
C SER A 70 15.75 10.99 -3.70
N SER A 71 16.36 12.18 -3.70
CA SER A 71 16.54 12.97 -4.91
C SER A 71 17.40 12.28 -5.98
N SER A 72 18.16 11.25 -5.59
CA SER A 72 18.94 10.41 -6.51
C SER A 72 18.12 9.32 -7.20
N THR A 73 16.92 9.03 -6.70
CA THR A 73 16.06 7.97 -7.24
C THR A 73 15.09 8.59 -8.24
N PRO A 74 15.17 8.24 -9.53
CA PRO A 74 14.22 8.73 -10.51
C PRO A 74 12.84 8.12 -10.25
N ARG A 75 11.78 8.92 -10.44
CA ARG A 75 10.41 8.40 -10.50
C ARG A 75 10.27 7.42 -11.67
N CYS A 76 9.43 6.41 -11.50
CA CYS A 76 9.13 5.48 -12.58
C CYS A 76 8.46 6.21 -13.75
N SER A 77 8.92 5.93 -14.98
CA SER A 77 8.27 6.46 -16.17
C SER A 77 6.93 5.78 -16.41
N SER A 78 5.98 6.51 -17.01
CA SER A 78 4.69 5.95 -17.39
C SER A 78 4.81 4.73 -18.32
N SER A 79 5.82 4.70 -19.20
CA SER A 79 6.09 3.56 -20.07
C SER A 79 6.59 2.34 -19.30
N ALA A 80 7.46 2.51 -18.30
CA ALA A 80 7.93 1.41 -17.46
C ALA A 80 6.79 0.83 -16.60
N LEU A 81 5.94 1.69 -16.05
CA LEU A 81 4.76 1.29 -15.27
C LEU A 81 3.73 0.54 -16.14
N GLN A 82 3.44 1.05 -17.33
CA GLN A 82 2.52 0.39 -18.29
C GLN A 82 3.07 -0.96 -18.76
N TYR A 83 4.39 -1.04 -19.03
CA TYR A 83 5.04 -2.30 -19.38
C TYR A 83 4.90 -3.33 -18.26
N ALA A 84 5.20 -2.95 -17.01
CA ALA A 84 5.07 -3.83 -15.86
C ALA A 84 3.62 -4.28 -15.65
N ASN A 85 2.64 -3.37 -15.74
CA ASN A 85 1.24 -3.70 -15.58
C ASN A 85 0.72 -4.63 -16.70
N GLY A 86 1.16 -4.41 -17.94
CA GLY A 86 0.85 -5.26 -19.09
C GLY A 86 1.39 -6.68 -18.91
N ASN A 87 2.65 -6.82 -18.46
CA ASN A 87 3.25 -8.11 -18.16
C ASN A 87 2.54 -8.84 -17.02
N LEU A 88 2.19 -8.16 -15.93
CA LEU A 88 1.40 -8.74 -14.85
C LEU A 88 0.05 -9.27 -15.35
N THR A 89 -0.67 -8.45 -16.12
CA THR A 89 -1.97 -8.82 -16.70
C THR A 89 -1.87 -10.09 -17.54
N ASN A 90 -0.82 -10.17 -18.37
CA ASN A 90 -0.62 -11.31 -19.27
C ASN A 90 -0.17 -12.57 -18.52
N SER A 91 0.88 -12.44 -17.70
CA SER A 91 1.55 -13.56 -17.02
C SER A 91 0.76 -14.11 -15.82
N CYS A 92 -0.08 -13.27 -15.21
CA CYS A 92 -0.93 -13.62 -14.07
C CYS A 92 -2.43 -13.75 -14.42
N SER A 93 -2.79 -13.74 -15.71
CA SER A 93 -4.18 -13.83 -16.18
C SER A 93 -4.96 -15.01 -15.59
N SER A 94 -4.28 -16.15 -15.39
CA SER A 94 -4.91 -17.34 -14.80
C SER A 94 -5.20 -17.18 -13.31
N ASP A 95 -4.29 -16.56 -12.55
CA ASP A 95 -4.49 -16.24 -11.13
C ASP A 95 -5.62 -15.22 -10.96
N LEU A 96 -5.59 -14.14 -11.76
CA LEU A 96 -6.66 -13.14 -11.82
C LEU A 96 -8.02 -13.77 -12.11
N SER A 97 -8.11 -14.63 -13.14
CA SER A 97 -9.36 -15.33 -13.48
C SER A 97 -9.80 -16.36 -12.43
N GLY A 98 -8.88 -16.81 -11.59
CA GLY A 98 -9.11 -17.79 -10.54
C GLY A 98 -9.78 -17.19 -9.30
N GLY A 99 -9.64 -15.88 -9.10
CA GLY A 99 -10.14 -15.16 -7.92
C GLY A 99 -9.42 -15.55 -6.63
N GLY A 100 -9.96 -15.11 -5.50
CA GLY A 100 -9.38 -15.33 -4.18
C GLY A 100 -8.19 -14.42 -3.88
N ASN A 101 -7.42 -14.76 -2.85
CA ASN A 101 -6.35 -13.91 -2.33
C ASN A 101 -5.25 -13.62 -3.38
N ASP A 102 -4.86 -14.64 -4.16
CA ASP A 102 -3.86 -14.50 -5.22
C ASP A 102 -4.29 -13.39 -6.21
N ALA A 103 -5.55 -13.39 -6.65
CA ALA A 103 -6.09 -12.36 -7.53
C ALA A 103 -6.13 -10.98 -6.85
N THR A 104 -6.57 -10.89 -5.60
CA THR A 104 -6.61 -9.64 -4.84
C THR A 104 -5.22 -9.02 -4.66
N GLU A 105 -4.20 -9.82 -4.38
CA GLU A 105 -2.82 -9.34 -4.23
C GLU A 105 -2.26 -8.81 -5.56
N ILE A 106 -2.54 -9.50 -6.67
CA ILE A 106 -2.13 -9.06 -8.01
C ILE A 106 -2.87 -7.78 -8.39
N GLU A 107 -4.18 -7.72 -8.18
CA GLU A 107 -4.99 -6.51 -8.43
C GLU A 107 -4.50 -5.32 -7.61
N ALA A 108 -4.16 -5.53 -6.33
CA ALA A 108 -3.58 -4.48 -5.49
C ALA A 108 -2.26 -3.96 -6.05
N LEU A 109 -1.39 -4.84 -6.56
CA LEU A 109 -0.16 -4.44 -7.23
C LEU A 109 -0.45 -3.66 -8.53
N GLN A 110 -1.43 -4.09 -9.33
CA GLN A 110 -1.83 -3.37 -10.55
C GLN A 110 -2.36 -1.96 -10.22
N GLN A 111 -3.17 -1.83 -9.17
CA GLN A 111 -3.64 -0.53 -8.69
C GLN A 111 -2.48 0.38 -8.27
N LEU A 112 -1.49 -0.17 -7.56
CA LEU A 112 -0.29 0.56 -7.19
C LEU A 112 0.50 1.05 -8.41
N LEU A 113 0.61 0.23 -9.47
CA LEU A 113 1.30 0.64 -10.70
C LEU A 113 0.51 1.68 -11.50
N MET A 114 -0.82 1.56 -11.56
CA MET A 114 -1.70 2.52 -12.26
C MET A 114 -1.74 3.88 -11.57
N HIS A 115 -1.67 3.89 -10.24
CA HIS A 115 -1.72 5.09 -9.41
C HIS A 115 -0.37 5.40 -8.75
N TYR A 116 0.73 5.00 -9.41
CA TYR A 116 2.08 5.10 -8.86
C TYR A 116 2.40 6.50 -8.37
N ASP A 117 2.01 7.55 -9.10
CA ASP A 117 2.35 8.91 -8.69
C ASP A 117 1.68 9.31 -7.38
N ASN A 118 0.41 8.97 -7.20
CA ASN A 118 -0.31 9.22 -5.95
C ASN A 118 0.27 8.38 -4.80
N VAL A 119 0.59 7.11 -5.04
CA VAL A 119 1.18 6.22 -4.03
C VAL A 119 2.57 6.70 -3.63
N TYR A 120 3.39 7.13 -4.59
CA TYR A 120 4.70 7.71 -4.36
C TYR A 120 4.57 9.00 -3.55
N ASP A 121 3.66 9.91 -3.94
CA ASP A 121 3.48 11.19 -3.24
C ASP A 121 2.98 10.97 -1.82
N ALA A 122 2.07 10.02 -1.59
CA ALA A 122 1.63 9.62 -0.26
C ALA A 122 2.75 9.01 0.58
N GLY A 123 3.55 8.11 0.00
CA GLY A 123 4.68 7.46 0.67
C GLY A 123 5.81 8.42 1.02
N CYS A 124 6.08 9.37 0.12
CA CYS A 124 7.14 10.35 0.27
C CYS A 124 6.70 11.62 1.02
N ALA A 125 5.41 11.76 1.32
CA ALA A 125 4.91 12.82 2.17
C ALA A 125 5.62 12.78 3.53
N LYS A 126 6.08 13.95 3.98
CA LYS A 126 6.74 14.11 5.28
C LYS A 126 5.98 15.09 6.14
N ASN A 127 6.01 14.83 7.45
CA ASN A 127 5.58 15.80 8.44
C ASN A 127 6.53 17.01 8.38
N SER A 128 5.99 18.21 8.22
CA SER A 128 6.76 19.47 8.12
C SER A 128 7.56 19.81 9.39
N THR A 129 7.16 19.29 10.55
CA THR A 129 7.75 19.59 11.85
C THR A 129 8.90 18.64 12.20
N GLU A 130 8.72 17.34 11.96
CA GLU A 130 9.69 16.30 12.38
C GLU A 130 10.53 15.76 11.22
N ASN A 131 10.21 16.15 9.97
CA ASN A 131 10.83 15.65 8.74
C ASN A 131 10.81 14.11 8.62
N GLN A 132 9.85 13.47 9.30
CA GLN A 132 9.59 12.03 9.26
C GLN A 132 8.57 11.72 8.16
N TYR A 133 8.66 10.53 7.55
CA TYR A 133 7.65 10.08 6.60
C TYR A 133 6.31 9.93 7.29
N CYS A 134 5.26 10.47 6.66
CA CYS A 134 3.91 10.45 7.19
C CYS A 134 3.42 9.02 7.39
N LEU A 135 3.68 8.14 6.42
CA LEU A 135 3.29 6.73 6.49
C LEU A 135 3.90 6.02 7.71
N THR A 136 5.21 6.15 7.94
CA THR A 136 5.87 5.45 9.05
C THR A 136 5.52 6.06 10.40
N SER A 137 5.36 7.38 10.49
CA SER A 137 4.87 8.05 11.69
C SER A 137 3.47 7.57 12.06
N THR A 138 2.55 7.51 11.08
CA THR A 138 1.20 6.97 11.27
C THR A 138 1.23 5.51 11.74
N LEU A 139 2.04 4.66 11.11
CA LEU A 139 2.14 3.24 11.51
C LEU A 139 2.73 3.08 12.92
N TYR A 140 3.69 3.92 13.33
CA TYR A 140 4.18 3.94 14.71
C TYR A 140 3.09 4.35 15.70
N GLN A 141 2.25 5.32 15.35
CA GLN A 141 1.11 5.69 16.20
C GLN A 141 0.11 4.55 16.38
N VAL A 142 -0.20 3.82 15.29
CA VAL A 142 -1.05 2.62 15.36
C VAL A 142 -0.40 1.57 16.25
N GLN A 143 0.86 1.21 16.00
CA GLN A 143 1.62 0.24 16.81
C GLN A 143 1.62 0.59 18.30
N ASN A 144 1.86 1.86 18.63
CA ASN A 144 1.93 2.33 20.01
C ASN A 144 0.55 2.38 20.68
N SER A 145 -0.52 2.61 19.90
CA SER A 145 -1.89 2.68 20.42
C SER A 145 -2.48 1.29 20.65
N THR A 146 -2.20 0.33 19.78
CA THR A 146 -2.73 -1.04 19.86
C THR A 146 -1.83 -1.98 20.67
N GLY A 147 -0.56 -1.60 20.87
CA GLY A 147 0.46 -2.48 21.44
C GLY A 147 0.83 -3.66 20.54
N GLN A 148 0.37 -3.68 19.29
CA GLN A 148 0.60 -4.75 18.31
C GLN A 148 1.67 -4.33 17.31
N GLN A 149 2.60 -5.23 17.00
CA GLN A 149 3.60 -4.96 15.96
C GLN A 149 2.92 -4.91 14.59
N ILE A 150 3.29 -3.92 13.78
CA ILE A 150 2.87 -3.83 12.37
C ILE A 150 3.72 -4.81 11.57
N THR A 151 3.16 -5.95 11.19
CA THR A 151 3.83 -7.00 10.43
C THR A 151 3.55 -6.89 8.92
N THR A 152 4.22 -7.71 8.11
CA THR A 152 3.87 -7.88 6.69
C THR A 152 2.43 -8.34 6.52
N SER A 153 1.96 -9.27 7.35
CA SER A 153 0.58 -9.75 7.32
C SER A 153 -0.43 -8.64 7.60
N PHE A 154 -0.11 -7.71 8.51
CA PHE A 154 -0.94 -6.53 8.75
C PHE A 154 -1.07 -5.66 7.49
N LEU A 155 0.04 -5.39 6.81
CA LEU A 155 0.04 -4.60 5.57
C LEU A 155 -0.72 -5.31 4.45
N THR A 156 -0.53 -6.62 4.29
CA THR A 156 -1.26 -7.41 3.28
C THR A 156 -2.76 -7.40 3.55
N SER A 157 -3.20 -7.59 4.80
CA SER A 157 -4.61 -7.50 5.19
C SER A 157 -5.20 -6.11 4.91
N LEU A 158 -4.43 -5.04 5.19
CA LEU A 158 -4.84 -3.68 4.89
C LEU A 158 -5.01 -3.44 3.37
N LEU A 159 -4.04 -3.89 2.57
CA LEU A 159 -4.09 -3.76 1.11
C LEU A 159 -5.22 -4.59 0.49
N ALA A 160 -5.47 -5.79 1.04
CA ALA A 160 -6.59 -6.64 0.64
C ALA A 160 -7.95 -6.14 1.17
N GLY A 161 -8.00 -5.02 1.90
CA GLY A 161 -9.24 -4.45 2.43
C GLY A 161 -10.02 -5.37 3.35
N SER A 162 -9.35 -6.31 4.04
CA SER A 162 -10.00 -7.35 4.84
C SER A 162 -9.27 -7.64 6.15
N GLY A 163 -10.05 -7.95 7.20
CA GLY A 163 -9.53 -8.53 8.45
C GLY A 163 -9.14 -7.53 9.55
N ASP A 164 -8.24 -7.99 10.43
CA ASP A 164 -7.86 -7.33 11.68
C ASP A 164 -7.07 -6.02 11.49
N GLY A 165 -6.49 -5.80 10.31
CA GLY A 165 -5.72 -4.59 10.01
C GLY A 165 -6.60 -3.32 9.97
N LEU A 166 -7.77 -3.42 9.34
CA LEU A 166 -8.73 -2.32 9.29
C LEU A 166 -9.32 -2.03 10.67
N SER A 167 -9.66 -3.06 11.46
CA SER A 167 -10.23 -2.86 12.79
C SER A 167 -9.25 -2.21 13.78
N GLN A 168 -7.96 -2.52 13.68
CA GLN A 168 -6.92 -1.85 14.48
C GLN A 168 -6.74 -0.37 14.10
N ILE A 169 -6.86 -0.08 12.81
CA ILE A 169 -6.83 1.30 12.31
C ILE A 169 -8.09 2.05 12.74
N GLU A 170 -9.28 1.45 12.66
CA GLU A 170 -10.56 1.99 13.14
C GLU A 170 -10.56 2.34 14.64
N GLN A 171 -9.97 1.47 15.47
CA GLN A 171 -9.80 1.77 16.90
C GLN A 171 -8.90 2.99 17.12
N THR A 172 -7.83 3.10 16.33
CA THR A 172 -6.92 4.25 16.42
C THR A 172 -7.60 5.52 15.89
N PHE A 173 -8.45 5.42 14.86
CA PHE A 173 -9.29 6.52 14.39
C PHE A 173 -10.21 7.06 15.47
N SER A 174 -10.92 6.16 16.18
CA SER A 174 -11.88 6.53 17.22
C SER A 174 -11.26 7.35 18.36
N SER A 175 -9.95 7.23 18.56
CA SER A 175 -9.20 8.02 19.55
C SER A 175 -8.82 9.43 19.10
N GLY A 176 -9.10 9.80 17.85
CA GLY A 176 -8.69 11.07 17.23
C GLY A 176 -7.20 11.18 16.93
N ARG A 177 -6.38 10.20 17.32
CA ARG A 177 -4.91 10.25 17.17
C ARG A 177 -4.45 10.28 15.72
N LEU A 178 -5.26 9.71 14.82
CA LEU A 178 -4.98 9.73 13.38
C LEU A 178 -5.48 11.01 12.68
N CYS A 179 -6.11 11.95 13.38
CA CYS A 179 -6.53 13.24 12.81
C CYS A 179 -5.35 14.20 12.67
N THR A 180 -4.41 13.84 11.78
CA THR A 180 -3.16 14.57 11.55
C THR A 180 -3.07 15.02 10.09
N GLY A 181 -2.26 16.05 9.83
CA GLY A 181 -1.96 16.48 8.45
C GLY A 181 -1.34 15.36 7.60
N CYS A 182 -0.62 14.43 8.21
CA CYS A 182 -0.06 13.27 7.53
C CYS A 182 -1.15 12.31 7.02
N VAL A 183 -2.10 11.95 7.87
CA VAL A 183 -3.21 11.07 7.47
C VAL A 183 -4.11 11.78 6.45
N LYS A 184 -4.30 13.09 6.59
CA LYS A 184 -5.01 13.90 5.59
C LYS A 184 -4.34 13.85 4.23
N THR A 185 -3.02 14.06 4.17
CA THR A 185 -2.24 14.01 2.92
C THR A 185 -2.34 12.63 2.26
N ILE A 186 -2.20 11.55 3.05
CA ILE A 186 -2.34 10.17 2.55
C ILE A 186 -3.77 9.93 2.01
N TYR A 187 -4.79 10.41 2.73
CA TYR A 187 -6.18 10.30 2.31
C TYR A 187 -6.45 11.05 0.99
N GLU A 188 -5.97 12.30 0.85
CA GLU A 188 -6.12 13.08 -0.38
C GLU A 188 -5.52 12.34 -1.58
N GLN A 189 -4.29 11.81 -1.44
CA GLN A 189 -3.67 11.00 -2.50
C GLN A 189 -4.45 9.72 -2.82
N ALA A 190 -5.02 9.06 -1.80
CA ALA A 190 -5.84 7.89 -2.01
C ALA A 190 -7.12 8.23 -2.80
N VAL A 191 -7.76 9.36 -2.52
CA VAL A 191 -8.96 9.77 -3.25
C VAL A 191 -8.64 10.25 -4.67
N ASP A 192 -7.51 10.93 -4.87
CA ASP A 192 -7.02 11.28 -6.21
C ASP A 192 -6.74 10.04 -7.06
N ALA A 193 -6.20 8.97 -6.44
CA ALA A 193 -6.04 7.68 -7.08
C ALA A 193 -7.39 6.99 -7.34
N ASN A 194 -8.32 7.01 -6.38
CA ASN A 194 -9.62 6.40 -6.51
C ASN A 194 -10.71 7.22 -5.81
N SER A 195 -11.48 7.97 -6.61
CA SER A 195 -12.55 8.84 -6.11
C SER A 195 -13.64 8.13 -5.32
N SER A 196 -13.77 6.80 -5.46
CA SER A 196 -14.73 6.00 -4.68
C SER A 196 -14.41 6.01 -3.19
N ILE A 197 -13.15 6.23 -2.82
CA ILE A 197 -12.70 6.31 -1.42
C ILE A 197 -13.37 7.48 -0.70
N ALA A 198 -13.72 8.57 -1.39
CA ALA A 198 -14.46 9.70 -0.83
C ALA A 198 -15.81 9.29 -0.19
N ASN A 199 -16.41 8.21 -0.68
CA ASN A 199 -17.71 7.72 -0.22
C ASN A 199 -17.61 6.46 0.67
N SER A 200 -16.38 6.04 1.00
CA SER A 200 -16.11 4.84 1.80
C SER A 200 -16.49 5.01 3.28
N ALA A 201 -16.52 3.90 4.02
CA ALA A 201 -16.67 3.93 5.47
C ALA A 201 -15.53 4.74 6.14
N ILE A 202 -14.29 4.55 5.67
CA ILE A 202 -13.11 5.28 6.16
C ILE A 202 -13.28 6.80 6.00
N ALA A 203 -13.81 7.27 4.86
CA ALA A 203 -14.08 8.69 4.67
C ALA A 203 -15.13 9.24 5.64
N LYS A 204 -16.19 8.46 5.91
CA LYS A 204 -17.21 8.83 6.89
C LYS A 204 -16.64 8.85 8.30
N ASP A 205 -15.82 7.88 8.67
CA ASP A 205 -15.21 7.80 10.01
C ASP A 205 -14.19 8.91 10.23
N LEU A 206 -13.39 9.24 9.22
CA LEU A 206 -12.51 10.40 9.20
C LEU A 206 -13.30 11.70 9.35
N SER A 207 -14.38 11.87 8.59
CA SER A 207 -15.24 13.06 8.70
C SER A 207 -15.89 13.18 10.08
N ASN A 208 -16.36 12.06 10.64
CA ASN A 208 -17.04 12.04 11.94
C ASN A 208 -16.09 12.31 13.10
N THR A 209 -14.85 11.81 13.01
CA THR A 209 -13.88 11.86 14.10
C THR A 209 -12.96 13.08 13.99
N CYS A 210 -12.49 13.40 12.80
CA CYS A 210 -11.55 14.50 12.53
C CYS A 210 -12.23 15.79 12.07
N GLY A 211 -13.56 15.75 11.85
CA GLY A 211 -14.36 16.86 11.36
C GLY A 211 -14.46 16.90 9.83
N SER A 212 -15.54 17.50 9.33
CA SER A 212 -15.81 17.58 7.88
C SER A 212 -14.70 18.30 7.10
N SER A 213 -14.07 19.32 7.70
CA SER A 213 -12.92 20.04 7.11
C SER A 213 -11.68 19.18 6.86
N PHE A 214 -11.64 17.96 7.42
CA PHE A 214 -10.56 17.01 7.18
C PHE A 214 -10.66 16.41 5.76
N ILE A 215 -11.88 16.17 5.27
CA ILE A 215 -12.14 15.57 3.95
C ILE A 215 -12.57 16.60 2.88
N ASP A 216 -12.83 17.84 3.27
CA ASP A 216 -13.42 18.89 2.41
C ASP A 216 -12.45 19.55 1.40
N CYS A 217 -11.14 19.26 1.47
CA CYS A 217 -10.14 19.94 0.63
C CYS A 217 -10.14 19.52 -0.85
N MET A 218 -10.94 18.52 -1.23
CA MET A 218 -10.94 17.98 -2.60
C MET A 218 -11.73 18.84 -3.61
N PHE A 219 -12.60 19.75 -3.15
CA PHE A 219 -13.52 20.50 -4.02
C PHE A 219 -13.33 22.03 -4.04
N SER A 220 -12.41 22.59 -3.26
CA SER A 220 -12.24 24.05 -3.22
C SER A 220 -11.21 24.55 -4.23
N ILE A 221 -11.66 25.44 -5.11
CA ILE A 221 -10.89 26.23 -6.12
C ILE A 221 -9.88 27.19 -5.45
N HIS A 222 -9.53 26.99 -4.17
CA HIS A 222 -8.61 27.80 -3.37
C HIS A 222 -7.74 26.89 -2.48
N PRO A 223 -6.60 26.38 -2.99
CA PRO A 223 -5.68 25.52 -2.24
C PRO A 223 -5.01 26.22 -1.02
N ALA A 224 -5.17 27.54 -0.87
CA ALA A 224 -4.51 28.33 0.17
C ALA A 224 -5.09 28.18 1.60
N ARG A 225 -6.17 27.40 1.80
CA ARG A 225 -6.79 27.19 3.12
C ARG A 225 -6.50 25.84 3.78
N CYS A 226 -5.77 24.96 3.10
CA CYS A 226 -5.51 23.60 3.59
C CYS A 226 -4.14 23.41 4.26
N GLY A 227 -3.34 24.48 4.42
CA GLY A 227 -2.10 24.48 5.19
C GLY A 227 -2.20 25.43 6.39
N SER A 228 -1.88 24.89 7.57
CA SER A 228 -1.63 25.52 8.88
C SER A 228 -2.56 25.01 9.98
N GLY A 229 -2.28 23.79 10.42
CA GLY A 229 -2.58 23.30 11.76
C GLY A 229 -1.32 22.67 12.31
#